data_AF-A0A814NUV4-F1
#
_entry.id   AF-A0A814NUV4-F1
#
_cell.length_a   1.000
_cell.length_b   1.000
_cell.length_c   1.000
_cell.angle_alpha   90.00
_cell.angle_beta   90.00
_cell.angle_gamma   90.00
#
_symmetry.space_group_name_H-M   'P 1'
#
loop_
_entity.id
_entity.type
_entity.pdbx_description
1 polymer ?
#
loop_
_entity_poly.entity_id
_entity_poly.type
_entity_poly.pdbx_seq_one_letter_code
_entity_poly.pdbx_strand_id
1 'polypeptide(L)'
;MSNLQLTKKNLSECRICGAPAQYAYFGAISCNSCKMFFKRNATLDQKTFKCSFDGDCEIKRDNRYMCASCRLKKCFQYGMTTDKFRPSRPNKFKKKSLVKIEPQYQSKKLSILNSLKPDHSLLTTNQWTLLSNLYNSFDESQLVFLGKSLVDTHNSLQPMNVSYQRLVEKFSLSNYEATGRYLCLNDDICKLSFNDRSILLRNAADNVSCMAAAFIVHHFDLLSLDSYLKIMTAMYGDGGLSLVQWTMQFTSPDIIIFKLALSLFALSKTTYLYSPNISIDSTNSSTIFHIQNKYAEVTWKYLNYRYEDKCDIFVSFDIDSIISSSCPGVSAPATVGLSAEQACDIAFYAGQSFQVKLMDLSEYNPSVEEYRTGKLVTLIFYHFILGRAKAIRDSIK
;
A
#
# COMPACT_ATOMS: atom_id res chain seq x y z
N MET A 1 -41.09 26.53 -18.33
CA MET A 1 -41.39 25.13 -18.74
C MET A 1 -41.14 25.07 -20.24
N SER A 2 -40.33 24.22 -20.85
CA SER A 2 -39.48 23.10 -20.42
C SER A 2 -38.53 22.81 -21.58
N ASN A 3 -37.30 22.46 -21.22
CA ASN A 3 -36.12 22.30 -22.08
C ASN A 3 -36.27 21.36 -23.28
N LEU A 4 -35.50 21.71 -24.32
CA LEU A 4 -35.11 20.90 -25.48
C LEU A 4 -34.85 19.43 -25.11
N GLN A 5 -35.58 18.53 -25.78
CA GLN A 5 -35.26 17.11 -25.87
C GLN A 5 -34.04 16.91 -26.79
N LEU A 6 -32.87 16.69 -26.21
CA LEU A 6 -31.74 16.07 -26.89
C LEU A 6 -32.09 14.60 -27.17
N THR A 7 -32.03 14.24 -28.44
CA THR A 7 -32.39 12.95 -29.00
C THR A 7 -31.56 11.80 -28.40
N LYS A 8 -32.24 10.74 -27.93
CA LYS A 8 -31.63 9.47 -27.52
C LYS A 8 -30.86 8.87 -28.71
N LYS A 9 -29.52 8.96 -28.70
CA LYS A 9 -28.68 8.06 -29.52
C LYS A 9 -28.99 6.62 -29.11
N ASN A 10 -29.33 5.76 -30.06
CA ASN A 10 -29.49 4.31 -29.82
C ASN A 10 -28.18 3.71 -29.28
N LEU A 11 -28.06 3.55 -27.96
CA LEU A 11 -26.94 2.85 -27.34
C LEU A 11 -27.14 1.34 -27.56
N SER A 12 -26.18 0.71 -28.24
CA SER A 12 -26.08 -0.75 -28.31
C SER A 12 -25.57 -1.35 -26.99
N GLU A 13 -25.75 -2.65 -26.77
CA GLU A 13 -25.19 -3.32 -25.58
C GLU A 13 -23.79 -3.88 -25.83
N CYS A 14 -22.92 -3.81 -24.82
CA CYS A 14 -21.61 -4.42 -24.85
C CYS A 14 -21.73 -5.94 -24.93
N ARG A 15 -21.23 -6.55 -26.00
CA ARG A 15 -21.28 -8.00 -26.22
C ARG A 15 -20.56 -8.84 -25.16
N ILE A 16 -19.73 -8.20 -24.33
CA ILE A 16 -18.94 -8.88 -23.30
C ILE A 16 -19.67 -8.91 -21.96
N CYS A 17 -20.27 -7.79 -21.53
CA CYS A 17 -20.82 -7.63 -20.19
C CYS A 17 -22.22 -7.00 -20.13
N GLY A 18 -22.86 -6.73 -21.27
CA GLY A 18 -24.20 -6.12 -21.34
C GLY A 18 -24.26 -4.62 -21.04
N ALA A 19 -23.19 -4.00 -20.54
CA ALA A 19 -23.18 -2.55 -20.26
C ALA A 19 -23.42 -1.71 -21.54
N PRO A 20 -24.03 -0.52 -21.45
CA PRO A 20 -24.23 0.34 -22.62
C PRO A 20 -22.92 0.63 -23.36
N ALA A 21 -22.96 0.51 -24.68
CA ALA A 21 -21.84 0.69 -25.59
C ALA A 21 -22.27 1.48 -26.82
N GLN A 22 -21.41 2.39 -27.26
CA GLN A 22 -21.68 3.25 -28.42
C GLN A 22 -20.87 2.85 -29.65
N TYR A 23 -19.75 2.14 -29.47
CA TYR A 23 -18.79 1.89 -30.55
C TYR A 23 -18.23 0.46 -30.50
N ALA A 24 -17.78 -0.01 -31.65
CA ALA A 24 -16.94 -1.21 -31.75
C ALA A 24 -15.49 -0.86 -31.43
N TYR A 25 -14.89 -1.59 -30.48
CA TYR A 25 -13.48 -1.49 -30.17
C TYR A 25 -12.81 -2.84 -30.43
N PHE A 26 -11.66 -2.80 -31.11
CA PHE A 26 -10.88 -3.99 -31.43
C PHE A 26 -11.63 -5.10 -32.20
N GLY A 27 -12.80 -4.81 -32.79
CA GLY A 27 -13.61 -5.78 -33.55
C GLY A 27 -14.97 -6.10 -32.96
N ALA A 28 -15.23 -5.75 -31.68
CA ALA A 28 -16.51 -6.03 -31.02
C ALA A 28 -17.16 -4.78 -30.41
N ILE A 29 -18.49 -4.68 -30.48
CA ILE A 29 -19.26 -3.68 -29.73
C ILE A 29 -19.01 -3.89 -28.24
N SER A 30 -18.35 -2.92 -27.61
CA SER A 30 -17.89 -3.06 -26.23
C SER A 30 -17.91 -1.73 -25.48
N CYS A 31 -18.17 -1.79 -24.17
CA CYS A 31 -18.05 -0.63 -23.31
C CYS A 31 -16.58 -0.27 -23.08
N ASN A 32 -16.31 0.97 -22.65
CA ASN A 32 -14.95 1.43 -22.38
C ASN A 32 -14.18 0.56 -21.37
N SER A 33 -14.86 -0.02 -20.38
CA SER A 33 -14.24 -0.95 -19.44
C SER A 33 -13.72 -2.22 -20.14
N CYS A 34 -14.52 -2.85 -21.00
CA CYS A 34 -14.09 -4.04 -21.74
C CYS A 34 -13.04 -3.72 -22.81
N LYS A 35 -13.10 -2.54 -23.44
CA LYS A 35 -12.04 -2.02 -24.31
C LYS A 35 -10.69 -1.95 -23.59
N MET A 36 -10.64 -1.27 -22.44
CA MET A 36 -9.40 -1.10 -21.69
C MET A 36 -8.90 -2.41 -21.09
N PHE A 37 -9.82 -3.25 -20.63
CA PHE A 37 -9.52 -4.61 -20.19
C PHE A 37 -8.86 -5.43 -21.31
N PHE A 38 -9.43 -5.45 -22.52
CA PHE A 38 -8.85 -6.17 -23.64
C PHE A 38 -7.47 -5.62 -24.03
N LYS A 39 -7.31 -4.30 -24.10
CA LYS A 39 -6.02 -3.67 -24.44
C LYS A 39 -4.89 -4.05 -23.45
N ARG A 40 -5.21 -4.20 -22.16
CA ARG A 40 -4.23 -4.56 -21.12
C ARG A 40 -3.88 -6.04 -21.10
N ASN A 41 -4.84 -6.91 -21.45
CA ASN A 41 -4.74 -8.34 -21.17
C ASN A 41 -4.58 -9.22 -22.42
N ALA A 42 -4.96 -8.74 -23.62
CA ALA A 42 -4.98 -9.55 -24.84
C ALA A 42 -3.60 -9.99 -25.35
N THR A 43 -2.52 -9.34 -24.90
CA THR A 43 -1.13 -9.69 -25.25
C THR A 43 -0.38 -10.40 -24.12
N LEU A 44 -1.05 -10.65 -22.99
CA LEU A 44 -0.47 -11.40 -21.87
C LEU A 44 -0.63 -12.90 -22.12
N ASP A 45 0.31 -13.71 -21.64
CA ASP A 45 0.26 -15.17 -21.80
C ASP A 45 -1.04 -15.72 -21.20
N GLN A 46 -1.75 -16.59 -21.91
CA GLN A 46 -3.02 -17.18 -21.47
C GLN A 46 -2.86 -17.94 -20.13
N LYS A 47 -1.65 -18.43 -19.82
CA LYS A 47 -1.31 -19.06 -18.53
C LYS A 47 -1.42 -18.10 -17.33
N THR A 48 -1.45 -16.78 -17.57
CA THR A 48 -1.59 -15.74 -16.55
C THR A 48 -3.02 -15.64 -16.00
N PHE A 49 -4.02 -16.14 -16.73
CA PHE A 49 -5.43 -16.03 -16.35
C PHE A 49 -6.05 -17.39 -16.08
N LYS A 50 -5.92 -17.89 -14.86
CA LYS A 50 -6.68 -19.05 -14.39
C LYS A 50 -8.05 -18.61 -13.87
N CYS A 51 -9.08 -19.35 -14.22
CA CYS A 51 -10.39 -19.20 -13.59
C CYS A 51 -10.34 -19.85 -12.20
N SER A 52 -10.91 -19.18 -11.19
CA SER A 52 -11.07 -19.75 -9.85
C SER A 52 -12.30 -20.68 -9.71
N PHE A 53 -13.04 -20.86 -10.80
CA PHE A 53 -14.24 -21.69 -10.94
C PHE A 53 -14.06 -22.63 -12.16
N ASP A 54 -15.16 -23.05 -12.81
CA ASP A 54 -15.17 -24.05 -13.90
C ASP A 54 -14.80 -23.52 -15.30
N GLY A 55 -14.29 -22.29 -15.40
CA GLY A 55 -13.84 -21.72 -16.67
C GLY A 55 -14.96 -21.23 -17.61
N ASP A 56 -16.18 -21.11 -17.12
CA ASP A 56 -17.39 -20.70 -17.86
C ASP A 56 -18.17 -19.54 -17.21
N CYS A 57 -17.55 -18.78 -16.29
CA CYS A 57 -18.22 -17.74 -15.51
C CYS A 57 -19.04 -16.77 -16.37
N GLU A 58 -20.29 -16.53 -15.94
CA GLU A 58 -21.17 -15.58 -16.59
C GLU A 58 -20.68 -14.14 -16.38
N ILE A 59 -20.34 -13.45 -17.48
CA ILE A 59 -19.87 -12.06 -17.45
C ILE A 59 -21.03 -11.08 -17.71
N LYS A 60 -21.43 -10.37 -16.66
CA LYS A 60 -22.42 -9.28 -16.59
C LYS A 60 -21.75 -7.97 -16.12
N ARG A 61 -22.46 -6.85 -16.22
CA ARG A 61 -21.93 -5.52 -15.85
C ARG A 61 -21.36 -5.48 -14.43
N ASP A 62 -22.04 -6.15 -13.51
CA ASP A 62 -21.82 -6.03 -12.07
C ASP A 62 -20.84 -7.07 -11.51
N ASN A 63 -20.51 -8.11 -12.29
CA ASN A 63 -19.59 -9.19 -11.87
C ASN A 63 -18.40 -9.38 -12.83
N ARG A 64 -18.26 -8.57 -13.88
CA ARG A 64 -17.17 -8.64 -14.88
C ARG A 64 -15.75 -8.48 -14.32
N TYR A 65 -15.59 -8.15 -13.05
CA TYR A 65 -14.28 -8.10 -12.38
C TYR A 65 -13.95 -9.41 -11.64
N MET A 66 -14.94 -10.27 -11.39
CA MET A 66 -14.77 -11.51 -10.60
C MET A 66 -13.91 -12.56 -11.30
N CYS A 67 -13.90 -12.61 -12.64
CA CYS A 67 -13.09 -13.56 -13.38
C CYS A 67 -12.48 -12.94 -14.65
N ALA A 68 -11.21 -12.55 -14.56
CA ALA A 68 -10.46 -12.02 -15.70
C ALA A 68 -10.26 -13.06 -16.82
N SER A 69 -10.10 -14.34 -16.47
CA SER A 69 -9.94 -15.44 -17.43
C SER A 69 -11.16 -15.58 -18.34
N CYS A 70 -12.35 -15.80 -17.77
CA CYS A 70 -13.59 -15.94 -18.53
C CYS A 70 -13.96 -14.64 -19.26
N ARG A 71 -13.65 -13.47 -18.70
CA ARG A 71 -13.85 -12.20 -19.39
C ARG A 71 -12.95 -12.04 -20.62
N LEU A 72 -11.68 -12.40 -20.53
CA LEU A 72 -10.74 -12.32 -21.66
C LEU A 72 -11.09 -13.34 -22.74
N LYS A 73 -11.42 -14.57 -22.33
CA LYS A 73 -11.98 -15.62 -23.21
C LYS A 73 -13.20 -15.09 -23.97
N LYS A 74 -14.13 -14.45 -23.27
CA LYS A 74 -15.33 -13.84 -23.87
C LYS A 74 -14.98 -12.69 -24.82
N CYS A 75 -13.98 -11.85 -24.51
CA CYS A 75 -13.52 -10.81 -25.43
C CYS A 75 -13.07 -11.38 -26.79
N PHE A 76 -12.25 -12.43 -26.79
CA PHE A 76 -11.81 -13.09 -28.01
C PHE A 76 -12.98 -13.80 -28.72
N GLN A 77 -13.84 -14.49 -27.97
CA GLN A 77 -15.02 -15.19 -28.50
C GLN A 77 -15.96 -14.26 -29.28
N TYR A 78 -16.13 -13.01 -28.84
CA TYR A 78 -16.94 -12.01 -29.52
C TYR A 78 -16.17 -11.17 -30.55
N GLY A 79 -14.97 -11.61 -30.94
CA GLY A 79 -14.24 -11.05 -32.09
C GLY A 79 -13.36 -9.85 -31.78
N MET A 80 -12.96 -9.62 -30.52
CA MET A 80 -11.88 -8.67 -30.25
C MET A 80 -10.53 -9.26 -30.68
N THR A 81 -9.76 -8.52 -31.49
CA THR A 81 -8.43 -8.92 -31.99
C THR A 81 -7.36 -7.88 -31.65
N THR A 82 -6.13 -8.36 -31.44
CA THR A 82 -4.92 -7.55 -31.25
C THR A 82 -4.39 -6.97 -32.57
N ASP A 83 -4.83 -7.44 -33.73
CA ASP A 83 -4.37 -6.96 -35.06
C ASP A 83 -4.59 -5.45 -35.26
N LYS A 84 -5.58 -4.89 -34.56
CA LYS A 84 -5.92 -3.47 -34.60
C LYS A 84 -5.10 -2.62 -33.64
N PHE A 85 -4.08 -3.20 -33.00
CA PHE A 85 -3.13 -2.44 -32.18
C PHE A 85 -2.20 -1.69 -33.12
N ARG A 86 -2.20 -0.35 -33.05
CA ARG A 86 -1.28 0.45 -33.85
C ARG A 86 0.17 0.14 -33.44
N PRO A 87 1.09 -0.14 -34.39
CA PRO A 87 2.51 -0.25 -34.06
C PRO A 87 3.02 1.09 -33.50
N SER A 88 3.85 1.01 -32.46
CA SER A 88 4.47 2.18 -31.84
C SER A 88 5.31 2.94 -32.87
N ARG A 89 5.11 4.25 -33.02
CA ARG A 89 5.93 5.08 -33.94
C ARG A 89 7.39 5.09 -33.43
N PRO A 90 8.39 4.77 -34.26
CA PRO A 90 9.79 4.95 -33.89
C PRO A 90 10.15 6.45 -33.86
N ASN A 91 10.67 6.92 -32.71
CA ASN A 91 11.18 8.29 -32.55
C ASN A 91 12.42 8.50 -33.41
N LYS A 92 12.28 9.24 -34.51
CA LYS A 92 13.40 9.77 -35.30
C LYS A 92 13.87 11.11 -34.71
N PHE A 93 14.69 11.06 -33.67
CA PHE A 93 15.55 12.20 -33.29
C PHE A 93 17.01 11.77 -33.35
N LYS A 94 17.79 12.48 -34.17
CA LYS A 94 19.20 12.23 -34.46
C LYS A 94 20.02 12.33 -33.17
N LYS A 95 20.83 11.31 -32.89
CA LYS A 95 21.88 11.33 -31.86
C LYS A 95 22.90 12.41 -32.22
N LYS A 96 22.94 13.50 -31.46
CA LYS A 96 24.19 14.23 -31.22
C LYS A 96 24.69 13.84 -29.84
N SER A 97 25.97 13.48 -29.80
CA SER A 97 26.76 13.02 -28.67
C SER A 97 26.59 13.93 -27.45
N LEU A 98 25.87 13.43 -26.45
CA LEU A 98 26.00 13.86 -25.06
C LEU A 98 26.39 12.62 -24.27
N VAL A 99 27.38 12.82 -23.40
CA VAL A 99 28.07 11.84 -22.57
C VAL A 99 27.05 10.91 -21.89
N LYS A 100 27.28 9.60 -22.03
CA LYS A 100 26.46 8.56 -21.38
C LYS A 100 26.59 8.69 -19.85
N ILE A 101 25.57 9.24 -19.22
CA ILE A 101 25.19 8.83 -17.87
C ILE A 101 23.91 8.03 -18.08
N GLU A 102 24.00 6.70 -18.01
CA GLU A 102 22.83 5.82 -18.09
C GLU A 102 22.06 5.88 -16.76
N PRO A 103 20.79 6.32 -16.73
CA PRO A 103 19.91 5.97 -15.63
C PRO A 103 19.49 4.51 -15.84
N GLN A 104 20.06 3.62 -15.02
CA GLN A 104 19.60 2.24 -14.87
C GLN A 104 18.18 2.23 -14.27
N TYR A 105 17.13 2.46 -15.04
CA TYR A 105 15.78 2.10 -14.59
C TYR A 105 14.91 1.63 -15.76
N GLN A 106 15.16 0.39 -16.17
CA GLN A 106 14.07 -0.43 -16.69
C GLN A 106 13.08 -0.64 -15.54
N SER A 107 11.81 -0.36 -15.79
CA SER A 107 10.73 -0.82 -14.91
C SER A 107 10.84 -2.34 -14.77
N LYS A 108 11.52 -2.82 -13.74
CA LYS A 108 11.44 -4.22 -13.34
C LYS A 108 9.99 -4.40 -12.89
N LYS A 109 9.20 -4.97 -13.79
CA LYS A 109 7.86 -5.49 -13.53
C LYS A 109 8.04 -6.49 -12.38
N LEU A 110 7.73 -6.08 -11.15
CA LEU A 110 7.82 -6.93 -9.99
C LEU A 110 6.78 -8.03 -10.17
N SER A 111 7.22 -9.20 -10.59
CA SER A 111 6.38 -10.40 -10.65
C SER A 111 6.10 -10.83 -9.21
N ILE A 112 5.00 -10.34 -8.64
CA ILE A 112 4.60 -10.69 -7.27
C ILE A 112 4.22 -12.17 -7.14
N LEU A 113 4.15 -12.96 -8.22
CA LEU A 113 4.05 -14.41 -8.10
C LEU A 113 4.89 -15.18 -9.12
N ASN A 114 5.48 -16.26 -8.60
CA ASN A 114 6.07 -17.43 -9.26
C ASN A 114 7.54 -17.35 -9.69
N SER A 115 8.42 -17.41 -8.70
CA SER A 115 9.45 -18.46 -8.78
C SER A 115 9.52 -19.17 -7.43
N LEU A 116 8.98 -20.39 -7.39
CA LEU A 116 9.22 -21.37 -6.33
C LEU A 116 10.74 -21.60 -6.24
N LYS A 117 11.41 -20.81 -5.40
CA LYS A 117 12.50 -21.32 -4.58
C LYS A 117 11.90 -21.74 -3.24
N PRO A 118 12.59 -22.55 -2.42
CA PRO A 118 12.12 -22.85 -1.08
C PRO A 118 12.00 -21.50 -0.38
N ASP A 119 10.77 -21.01 -0.20
CA ASP A 119 10.57 -19.63 0.17
C ASP A 119 10.90 -19.53 1.65
N HIS A 120 12.07 -18.98 1.98
CA HIS A 120 12.46 -18.66 3.35
C HIS A 120 11.47 -17.66 4.02
N SER A 121 10.37 -17.29 3.36
CA SER A 121 9.38 -16.39 3.90
C SER A 121 8.54 -17.03 5.02
N LEU A 122 8.37 -16.27 6.10
CA LEU A 122 7.41 -16.55 7.18
C LEU A 122 5.95 -16.28 6.76
N LEU A 123 5.71 -15.93 5.48
CA LEU A 123 4.42 -15.50 4.94
C LEU A 123 3.60 -16.70 4.48
N THR A 124 2.37 -16.80 4.96
CA THR A 124 1.40 -17.81 4.48
C THR A 124 0.86 -17.47 3.09
N THR A 125 0.25 -18.44 2.39
CA THR A 125 -0.40 -18.22 1.08
C THR A 125 -1.46 -17.11 1.12
N ASN A 126 -2.23 -17.01 2.20
CA ASN A 126 -3.23 -15.96 2.38
C ASN A 126 -2.59 -14.58 2.53
N GLN A 127 -1.43 -14.50 3.20
CA GLN A 127 -0.68 -13.26 3.38
C GLN A 127 -0.04 -12.80 2.05
N TRP A 128 0.48 -13.74 1.25
CA TRP A 128 0.92 -13.44 -0.12
C TRP A 128 -0.20 -12.94 -1.02
N THR A 129 -1.39 -13.53 -0.89
CA THR A 129 -2.58 -13.07 -1.62
C THR A 129 -2.98 -11.66 -1.20
N LEU A 130 -2.94 -11.36 0.10
CA LEU A 130 -3.18 -10.00 0.61
C LEU A 130 -2.20 -8.99 0.01
N LEU A 131 -0.90 -9.30 -0.01
CA LEU A 131 0.13 -8.43 -0.60
C LEU A 131 -0.12 -8.18 -2.09
N SER A 132 -0.52 -9.20 -2.84
CA SER A 132 -0.90 -9.08 -4.25
C SER A 132 -2.13 -8.20 -4.44
N ASN A 133 -3.18 -8.36 -3.63
CA ASN A 133 -4.38 -7.52 -3.69
C ASN A 133 -4.04 -6.06 -3.36
N LEU A 134 -3.23 -5.85 -2.31
CA LEU A 134 -2.77 -4.54 -1.88
C LEU A 134 -1.95 -3.84 -2.97
N TYR A 135 -1.06 -4.57 -3.64
CA TYR A 135 -0.33 -4.04 -4.78
C TYR A 135 -1.25 -3.54 -5.90
N ASN A 136 -2.40 -4.18 -6.11
CA ASN A 136 -3.36 -3.79 -7.15
C ASN A 136 -4.42 -2.77 -6.68
N SER A 137 -4.54 -2.48 -5.38
CA SER A 137 -5.60 -1.60 -4.84
C SER A 137 -5.27 -0.11 -4.96
N PHE A 138 -3.99 0.24 -5.08
CA PHE A 138 -3.51 1.59 -5.37
C PHE A 138 -2.96 1.65 -6.79
N ASP A 139 -3.52 2.51 -7.64
CA ASP A 139 -3.08 2.72 -9.03
C ASP A 139 -2.18 3.96 -9.11
N GLU A 140 -0.87 3.74 -8.94
CA GLU A 140 0.13 4.80 -9.04
C GLU A 140 0.37 5.30 -10.47
N SER A 141 -0.19 4.66 -11.51
CA SER A 141 0.20 4.94 -12.90
C SER A 141 -0.03 6.39 -13.32
N GLN A 142 -1.12 6.99 -12.85
CA GLN A 142 -1.45 8.39 -13.09
C GLN A 142 -0.47 9.33 -12.37
N LEU A 143 -0.13 9.03 -11.12
CA LEU A 143 0.82 9.82 -10.34
C LEU A 143 2.24 9.73 -10.90
N VAL A 144 2.66 8.53 -11.31
CA VAL A 144 3.95 8.30 -11.97
C VAL A 144 4.04 9.07 -13.28
N PHE A 145 2.97 9.05 -14.08
CA PHE A 145 2.89 9.83 -15.31
C PHE A 145 2.99 11.34 -15.05
N LEU A 146 2.29 11.86 -14.04
CA LEU A 146 2.31 13.28 -13.69
C LEU A 146 3.65 13.71 -13.09
N GLY A 147 4.25 12.91 -12.21
CA GLY A 147 5.58 13.16 -11.65
C GLY A 147 6.64 13.25 -12.75
N LYS A 148 6.64 12.30 -13.69
CA LYS A 148 7.50 12.38 -14.88
C LYS A 148 7.23 13.64 -15.71
N SER A 149 5.96 13.98 -15.93
CA SER A 149 5.59 15.17 -16.69
C SER A 149 6.08 16.45 -16.02
N LEU A 150 6.10 16.51 -14.68
CA LEU A 150 6.67 17.64 -13.92
C LEU A 150 8.17 17.76 -14.20
N VAL A 151 8.94 16.69 -14.07
CA VAL A 151 10.37 16.68 -14.38
C VAL A 151 10.64 17.11 -15.82
N ASP A 152 9.95 16.50 -16.79
CA ASP A 152 10.13 16.78 -18.22
C ASP A 152 9.79 18.26 -18.54
N THR A 153 8.73 18.79 -17.93
CA THR A 153 8.29 20.18 -18.15
C THR A 153 9.23 21.18 -17.48
N HIS A 154 9.73 20.89 -16.27
CA HIS A 154 10.70 21.72 -15.57
C HIS A 154 11.99 21.85 -16.40
N ASN A 155 12.51 20.73 -16.90
CA ASN A 155 13.73 20.71 -17.70
C ASN A 155 13.58 21.41 -19.07
N SER A 156 12.35 21.48 -19.59
CA SER A 156 12.06 22.07 -20.90
C SER A 156 11.71 23.56 -20.86
N LEU A 157 11.42 24.14 -19.69
CA LEU A 157 10.94 25.53 -19.56
C LEU A 157 11.87 26.37 -18.67
N GLN A 158 12.21 27.58 -19.13
CA GLN A 158 12.70 28.69 -18.28
C GLN A 158 11.47 29.40 -17.61
N PRO A 159 11.64 30.15 -16.50
CA PRO A 159 10.87 29.99 -15.26
C PRO A 159 9.37 30.35 -15.32
N MET A 160 8.59 29.58 -14.55
CA MET A 160 7.17 29.78 -14.18
C MET A 160 6.19 30.05 -15.31
N ASN A 161 5.84 28.97 -16.01
CA ASN A 161 4.70 28.95 -16.92
C ASN A 161 3.44 28.52 -16.13
N VAL A 162 2.31 29.21 -16.34
CA VAL A 162 0.98 28.82 -15.84
C VAL A 162 0.67 27.34 -16.11
N SER A 163 1.23 26.77 -17.18
CA SER A 163 1.15 25.33 -17.48
C SER A 163 1.78 24.43 -16.42
N TYR A 164 2.92 24.83 -15.83
CA TYR A 164 3.59 24.08 -14.77
C TYR A 164 2.80 24.13 -13.47
N GLN A 165 2.27 25.30 -13.11
CA GLN A 165 1.40 25.45 -11.94
C GLN A 165 0.16 24.56 -12.04
N ARG A 166 -0.54 24.57 -13.18
CA ARG A 166 -1.69 23.67 -13.42
C ARG A 166 -1.32 22.20 -13.34
N LEU A 167 -0.08 21.85 -13.70
CA LEU A 167 0.41 20.47 -13.62
C LEU A 167 0.66 20.06 -12.16
N VAL A 168 1.22 20.95 -11.33
CA VAL A 168 1.36 20.74 -9.88
C VAL A 168 -0.01 20.60 -9.21
N GLU A 169 -0.97 21.49 -9.52
CA GLU A 169 -2.34 21.39 -9.01
C GLU A 169 -3.00 20.06 -9.38
N LYS A 170 -2.85 19.62 -10.64
CA LYS A 170 -3.37 18.33 -11.11
C LYS A 170 -2.70 17.14 -10.42
N PHE A 171 -1.39 17.23 -10.16
CA PHE A 171 -0.66 16.24 -9.39
C PHE A 171 -1.22 16.13 -7.97
N SER A 172 -1.38 17.26 -7.27
CA SER A 172 -1.95 17.31 -5.93
C SER A 172 -3.36 16.73 -5.87
N LEU A 173 -4.25 17.08 -6.81
CA LEU A 173 -5.59 16.51 -6.87
C LEU A 173 -5.58 15.00 -7.12
N SER A 174 -4.66 14.51 -7.96
CA SER A 174 -4.53 13.08 -8.27
C SER A 174 -4.10 12.25 -7.05
N ASN A 175 -3.41 12.85 -6.06
CA ASN A 175 -3.07 12.16 -4.80
C ASN A 175 -4.32 11.80 -4.00
N TYR A 176 -5.30 12.71 -3.94
CA TYR A 176 -6.60 12.45 -3.31
C TYR A 176 -7.41 11.41 -4.09
N GLU A 177 -7.40 11.45 -5.43
CA GLU A 177 -8.08 10.43 -6.25
C GLU A 177 -7.50 9.03 -6.03
N ALA A 178 -6.17 8.90 -5.98
CA ALA A 178 -5.49 7.64 -5.73
C ALA A 178 -5.81 7.10 -4.32
N THR A 179 -5.84 7.99 -3.33
CA THR A 179 -6.26 7.70 -1.96
C THR A 179 -7.70 7.18 -1.91
N GLY A 180 -8.64 7.87 -2.57
CA GLY A 180 -10.04 7.46 -2.65
C GLY A 180 -10.22 6.08 -3.28
N ARG A 181 -9.50 5.78 -4.38
CA ARG A 181 -9.50 4.46 -5.01
C ARG A 181 -8.97 3.38 -4.07
N TYR A 182 -7.86 3.62 -3.40
CA TYR A 182 -7.29 2.68 -2.43
C TYR A 182 -8.29 2.34 -1.33
N LEU A 183 -8.91 3.36 -0.73
CA LEU A 183 -9.89 3.16 0.35
C LEU A 183 -11.14 2.41 -0.13
N CYS A 184 -11.51 2.55 -1.40
CA CYS A 184 -12.67 1.87 -2.01
C CYS A 184 -12.38 0.45 -2.53
N LEU A 185 -11.11 0.10 -2.77
CA LEU A 185 -10.70 -1.18 -3.35
C LEU A 185 -9.98 -2.08 -2.35
N ASN A 186 -9.68 -1.59 -1.15
CA ASN A 186 -9.11 -2.41 -0.08
C ASN A 186 -10.17 -3.34 0.50
N ASP A 187 -10.03 -4.65 0.26
CA ASP A 187 -10.99 -5.68 0.66
C ASP A 187 -11.38 -5.64 2.14
N ASP A 188 -10.43 -5.35 3.04
CA ASP A 188 -10.70 -5.35 4.48
C ASP A 188 -11.39 -4.06 4.93
N ILE A 189 -11.02 -2.90 4.35
CA ILE A 189 -11.75 -1.64 4.58
C ILE A 189 -13.18 -1.76 4.06
N CYS A 190 -13.41 -2.40 2.91
CA CYS A 190 -14.74 -2.57 2.35
C CYS A 190 -15.69 -3.39 3.24
N LYS A 191 -15.16 -4.28 4.08
CA LYS A 191 -15.94 -5.12 5.02
C LYS A 191 -16.39 -4.36 6.27
N LEU A 192 -15.79 -3.21 6.57
CA LEU A 192 -16.20 -2.38 7.70
C LEU A 192 -17.62 -1.83 7.48
N SER A 193 -18.31 -1.51 8.58
CA SER A 193 -19.64 -0.91 8.53
C SER A 193 -19.60 0.45 7.81
N PHE A 194 -20.75 0.93 7.31
CA PHE A 194 -20.80 2.25 6.67
C PHE A 194 -20.27 3.36 7.59
N ASN A 195 -20.62 3.32 8.88
CA ASN A 195 -20.18 4.30 9.86
C ASN A 195 -18.65 4.23 10.08
N ASP A 196 -18.12 3.04 10.30
CA ASP A 196 -16.67 2.83 10.50
C ASP A 196 -15.87 3.25 9.27
N ARG A 197 -16.34 2.91 8.06
CA ARG A 197 -15.71 3.35 6.81
C ARG A 197 -15.74 4.86 6.66
N SER A 198 -16.85 5.52 6.98
CA SER A 198 -16.99 6.97 6.88
C SER A 198 -16.02 7.71 7.80
N ILE A 199 -15.92 7.25 9.05
CA ILE A 199 -14.99 7.82 10.04
C ILE A 199 -13.54 7.55 9.62
N LEU A 200 -13.22 6.33 9.17
CA LEU A 200 -11.90 5.97 8.67
C LEU A 200 -11.50 6.79 7.44
N LEU A 201 -12.40 6.93 6.46
CA LEU A 201 -12.18 7.74 5.26
C LEU A 201 -11.81 9.19 5.63
N ARG A 202 -12.55 9.79 6.55
CA ARG A 202 -12.32 11.19 6.97
C ARG A 202 -10.96 11.39 7.63
N ASN A 203 -10.51 10.42 8.44
CA ASN A 203 -9.26 10.55 9.21
C ASN A 203 -8.03 10.06 8.44
N ALA A 204 -8.21 9.12 7.51
CA ALA A 204 -7.15 8.55 6.71
C ALA A 204 -6.84 9.36 5.44
N ALA A 205 -7.81 10.11 4.89
CA ALA A 205 -7.66 10.73 3.56
C ALA A 205 -6.45 11.67 3.45
N ASP A 206 -6.27 12.57 4.42
CA ASP A 206 -5.14 13.51 4.40
C ASP A 206 -3.81 12.79 4.62
N ASN A 207 -3.74 11.87 5.57
CA ASN A 207 -2.51 11.13 5.86
C ASN A 207 -2.09 10.20 4.71
N VAL A 208 -3.04 9.47 4.14
CA VAL A 208 -2.80 8.56 3.01
C VAL A 208 -2.44 9.35 1.76
N SER A 209 -3.08 10.50 1.51
CA SER A 209 -2.74 11.35 0.37
C SER A 209 -1.37 12.01 0.51
N CYS A 210 -1.00 12.46 1.71
CA CYS A 210 0.34 12.98 2.02
C CYS A 210 1.41 11.91 1.81
N MET A 211 1.21 10.68 2.30
CA MET A 211 2.14 9.58 2.07
C MET A 211 2.24 9.19 0.59
N ALA A 212 1.12 9.13 -0.14
CA ALA A 212 1.09 8.90 -1.59
C ALA A 212 1.88 9.96 -2.36
N ALA A 213 1.72 11.22 -1.97
CA ALA A 213 2.51 12.32 -2.53
C ALA A 213 4.00 12.12 -2.22
N ALA A 214 4.35 11.85 -0.96
CA ALA A 214 5.73 11.68 -0.52
C ALA A 214 6.47 10.58 -1.31
N PHE A 215 5.81 9.45 -1.57
CA PHE A 215 6.40 8.38 -2.39
C PHE A 215 6.78 8.84 -3.80
N ILE A 216 5.89 9.58 -4.48
CA ILE A 216 6.12 10.01 -5.86
C ILE A 216 7.07 11.21 -5.93
N VAL A 217 6.96 12.14 -4.97
CA VAL A 217 7.88 13.27 -4.79
C VAL A 217 9.29 12.76 -4.55
N HIS A 218 9.46 11.74 -3.71
CA HIS A 218 10.75 11.07 -3.50
C HIS A 218 11.24 10.34 -4.76
N HIS A 219 10.36 9.56 -5.41
CA HIS A 219 10.72 8.78 -6.58
C HIS A 219 11.25 9.62 -7.75
N PHE A 220 10.70 10.81 -7.97
CA PHE A 220 11.13 11.74 -9.03
C PHE A 220 12.02 12.88 -8.53
N ASP A 221 12.39 12.87 -7.25
CA ASP A 221 13.13 13.95 -6.60
C ASP A 221 12.52 15.34 -6.87
N LEU A 222 11.20 15.47 -6.78
CA LEU A 222 10.51 16.70 -7.19
C LEU A 222 10.88 17.92 -6.33
N LEU A 223 11.38 17.71 -5.10
CA LEU A 223 11.81 18.82 -4.24
C LEU A 223 13.13 19.45 -4.67
N SER A 224 13.95 18.79 -5.50
CA SER A 224 15.13 19.42 -6.09
C SER A 224 14.80 20.35 -7.26
N LEU A 225 13.55 20.31 -7.74
CA LEU A 225 13.06 21.19 -8.80
C LEU A 225 12.62 22.54 -8.20
N ASP A 226 13.40 23.60 -8.41
CA ASP A 226 13.11 24.94 -7.88
C ASP A 226 11.69 25.45 -8.20
N SER A 227 11.15 25.10 -9.37
CA SER A 227 9.79 25.49 -9.76
C SER A 227 8.72 24.76 -8.95
N TYR A 228 8.96 23.48 -8.65
CA TYR A 228 8.05 22.70 -7.80
C TYR A 228 8.10 23.21 -6.37
N LEU A 229 9.32 23.40 -5.84
CA LEU A 229 9.55 23.88 -4.48
C LEU A 229 8.82 25.20 -4.22
N LYS A 230 8.98 26.20 -5.12
CA LYS A 230 8.32 27.50 -5.01
C LYS A 230 6.79 27.40 -4.97
N ILE A 231 6.19 26.55 -5.81
CA ILE A 231 4.73 26.37 -5.84
C ILE A 231 4.25 25.69 -4.56
N MET A 232 4.96 24.65 -4.11
CA MET A 232 4.61 23.94 -2.88
C MET A 232 4.75 24.84 -1.65
N THR A 233 5.79 25.68 -1.56
CA THR A 233 5.92 26.71 -0.52
C THR A 233 4.75 27.68 -0.56
N ALA A 234 4.34 28.15 -1.74
CA ALA A 234 3.20 29.06 -1.87
C ALA A 234 1.86 28.41 -1.46
N MET A 235 1.70 27.11 -1.69
CA MET A 235 0.49 26.36 -1.35
C MET A 235 0.39 25.97 0.12
N TYR A 236 1.50 25.55 0.74
CA TYR A 236 1.51 24.91 2.07
C TYR A 236 2.36 25.63 3.13
N GLY A 237 3.10 26.67 2.73
CA GLY A 237 4.03 27.38 3.60
C GLY A 237 5.32 26.60 3.91
N ASP A 238 6.29 27.29 4.51
CA ASP A 238 7.61 26.73 4.80
C ASP A 238 7.57 25.59 5.82
N GLY A 239 6.67 25.67 6.81
CA GLY A 239 6.48 24.61 7.80
C GLY A 239 5.96 23.30 7.19
N GLY A 240 4.97 23.39 6.30
CA GLY A 240 4.42 22.21 5.61
C GLY A 240 5.48 21.56 4.71
N LEU A 241 6.26 22.36 3.99
CA LEU A 241 7.32 21.87 3.12
C LEU A 241 8.47 21.20 3.91
N SER A 242 8.86 21.79 5.04
CA SER A 242 9.90 21.22 5.93
C SER A 242 9.49 19.84 6.43
N LEU A 243 8.22 19.64 6.77
CA LEU A 243 7.68 18.34 7.17
C LEU A 243 7.74 17.31 6.03
N VAL A 244 7.41 17.71 4.80
CA VAL A 244 7.52 16.84 3.62
C VAL A 244 8.97 16.44 3.36
N GLN A 245 9.93 17.38 3.44
CA GLN A 245 11.35 17.09 3.30
C GLN A 245 11.85 16.11 4.36
N TRP A 246 11.45 16.30 5.62
CA TRP A 246 11.83 15.43 6.73
C TRP A 246 11.25 14.01 6.55
N THR A 247 9.95 13.88 6.24
CA THR A 247 9.30 12.59 6.03
C THR A 247 9.87 11.81 4.85
N MET A 248 10.34 12.49 3.80
CA MET A 248 10.98 11.86 2.64
C MET A 248 12.27 11.11 2.97
N GLN A 249 12.99 11.48 4.04
CA GLN A 249 14.20 10.77 4.47
C GLN A 249 13.92 9.34 4.95
N PHE A 250 12.68 9.09 5.38
CA PHE A 250 12.24 7.81 5.94
C PHE A 250 11.33 7.03 4.99
N THR A 251 11.09 7.52 3.78
CA THR A 251 10.19 6.87 2.82
C THR A 251 10.93 5.75 2.10
N SER A 252 10.47 4.51 2.27
CA SER A 252 11.03 3.35 1.57
C SER A 252 10.71 3.41 0.06
N PRO A 253 11.67 3.10 -0.84
CA PRO A 253 11.40 2.97 -2.27
C PRO A 253 10.64 1.68 -2.62
N ASP A 254 10.49 0.75 -1.67
CA ASP A 254 9.71 -0.47 -1.86
C ASP A 254 8.20 -0.16 -1.80
N ILE A 255 7.55 -0.27 -2.96
CA ILE A 255 6.13 0.01 -3.12
C ILE A 255 5.22 -0.87 -2.25
N ILE A 256 5.65 -2.10 -1.91
CA ILE A 256 4.87 -2.98 -1.04
C ILE A 256 4.92 -2.47 0.40
N ILE A 257 6.11 -2.11 0.89
CA ILE A 257 6.27 -1.49 2.23
C ILE A 257 5.47 -0.20 2.31
N PHE A 258 5.54 0.61 1.26
CA PHE A 258 4.76 1.84 1.16
C PHE A 258 3.25 1.57 1.29
N LYS A 259 2.70 0.61 0.53
CA LYS A 259 1.27 0.29 0.57
C LYS A 259 0.85 -0.36 1.90
N LEU A 260 1.73 -1.16 2.52
CA LEU A 260 1.50 -1.69 3.87
C LEU A 260 1.45 -0.57 4.92
N ALA A 261 2.35 0.39 4.83
CA ALA A 261 2.33 1.57 5.69
C ALA A 261 1.04 2.38 5.47
N LEU A 262 0.60 2.60 4.23
CA LEU A 262 -0.69 3.22 3.94
C LEU A 262 -1.86 2.48 4.62
N SER A 263 -1.85 1.14 4.63
CA SER A 263 -2.87 0.35 5.33
C SER A 263 -2.84 0.56 6.84
N LEU A 264 -1.66 0.53 7.45
CA LEU A 264 -1.50 0.77 8.88
C LEU A 264 -1.93 2.17 9.29
N PHE A 265 -1.53 3.20 8.53
CA PHE A 265 -1.91 4.58 8.78
C PHE A 265 -3.41 4.80 8.58
N ALA A 266 -4.01 4.22 7.54
CA ALA A 266 -5.44 4.34 7.31
C ALA A 266 -6.28 3.74 8.45
N LEU A 267 -5.77 2.71 9.13
CA LEU A 267 -6.45 2.01 10.23
C LEU A 267 -6.03 2.50 11.62
N SER A 268 -5.11 3.47 11.72
CA SER A 268 -4.53 3.88 13.00
C SER A 268 -5.46 4.74 13.84
N LYS A 269 -5.70 4.35 15.09
CA LYS A 269 -6.49 5.14 16.05
C LYS A 269 -5.84 6.47 16.46
N THR A 270 -4.52 6.62 16.35
CA THR A 270 -3.83 7.86 16.77
C THR A 270 -4.13 9.05 15.85
N THR A 271 -4.48 8.82 14.58
CA THR A 271 -4.93 9.89 13.67
C THR A 271 -6.34 10.41 13.97
N TYR A 272 -7.07 9.78 14.90
CA TYR A 272 -8.40 10.23 15.35
C TYR A 272 -8.31 11.33 16.43
N LEU A 273 -7.11 11.61 16.96
CA LEU A 273 -6.89 12.50 18.11
C LEU A 273 -7.12 14.00 17.80
N TYR A 274 -7.11 14.42 16.52
CA TYR A 274 -7.15 15.84 16.16
C TYR A 274 -8.50 16.35 15.61
N SER A 275 -9.57 15.56 15.68
CA SER A 275 -10.90 16.04 15.29
C SER A 275 -11.80 16.21 16.53
N PRO A 276 -11.89 17.42 17.10
CA PRO A 276 -12.57 17.69 18.38
C PRO A 276 -14.09 17.40 18.40
N ASN A 277 -14.70 17.01 17.28
CA ASN A 277 -16.16 16.90 17.11
C ASN A 277 -16.66 15.47 16.79
N ILE A 278 -15.88 14.42 17.00
CA ILE A 278 -16.33 13.04 16.70
C ILE A 278 -16.48 12.26 17.99
N SER A 279 -17.71 11.83 18.30
CA SER A 279 -17.96 10.85 19.36
C SER A 279 -17.30 9.51 18.97
N ILE A 280 -16.26 9.15 19.72
CA ILE A 280 -15.45 7.94 19.56
C ILE A 280 -16.29 6.66 19.84
N ASP A 281 -17.43 6.82 20.51
CA ASP A 281 -18.26 5.75 21.09
C ASP A 281 -19.04 4.88 20.10
N SER A 282 -19.00 5.16 18.79
CA SER A 282 -19.80 4.43 17.79
C SER A 282 -19.02 3.48 16.88
N THR A 283 -17.70 3.32 17.10
CA THR A 283 -16.86 2.46 16.23
C THR A 283 -16.71 1.05 16.80
N ASN A 284 -16.83 0.03 15.94
CA ASN A 284 -16.52 -1.34 16.30
C ASN A 284 -14.99 -1.52 16.37
N SER A 285 -14.45 -1.06 17.50
CA SER A 285 -13.02 -0.97 17.76
C SER A 285 -12.28 -2.30 17.64
N SER A 286 -12.94 -3.43 17.92
CA SER A 286 -12.32 -4.75 17.84
C SER A 286 -12.08 -5.21 16.40
N THR A 287 -13.02 -4.92 15.49
CA THR A 287 -12.89 -5.30 14.07
C THR A 287 -11.78 -4.51 13.39
N ILE A 288 -11.72 -3.19 13.61
CA ILE A 288 -10.66 -2.33 13.07
C ILE A 288 -9.29 -2.77 13.61
N PHE A 289 -9.20 -3.04 14.92
CA PHE A 289 -7.97 -3.51 15.54
C PHE A 289 -7.51 -4.87 15.01
N HIS A 290 -8.45 -5.79 14.78
CA HIS A 290 -8.13 -7.08 14.17
C HIS A 290 -7.55 -6.92 12.75
N ILE A 291 -8.12 -6.05 11.92
CA ILE A 291 -7.60 -5.75 10.59
C ILE A 291 -6.21 -5.06 10.71
N GLN A 292 -6.05 -4.12 11.63
CA GLN A 292 -4.77 -3.44 11.86
C GLN A 292 -3.66 -4.44 12.24
N ASN A 293 -3.93 -5.35 13.18
CA ASN A 293 -3.00 -6.39 13.59
C ASN A 293 -2.61 -7.31 12.44
N LYS A 294 -3.57 -7.67 11.58
CA LYS A 294 -3.29 -8.43 10.35
C LYS A 294 -2.29 -7.69 9.44
N TYR A 295 -2.48 -6.40 9.19
CA TYR A 295 -1.53 -5.62 8.38
C TYR A 295 -0.17 -5.45 9.08
N ALA A 296 -0.13 -5.31 10.41
CA ALA A 296 1.10 -5.20 11.18
C ALA A 296 1.92 -6.50 11.09
N GLU A 297 1.26 -7.65 11.30
CA GLU A 297 1.87 -8.97 11.19
C GLU A 297 2.45 -9.21 9.78
N VAL A 298 1.66 -8.90 8.74
CA VAL A 298 2.12 -9.06 7.34
C VAL A 298 3.28 -8.12 7.03
N THR A 299 3.26 -6.90 7.57
CA THR A 299 4.36 -5.93 7.41
C THR A 299 5.65 -6.49 8.00
N TRP A 300 5.60 -6.96 9.25
CA TRP A 300 6.75 -7.56 9.91
C TRP A 300 7.31 -8.75 9.13
N LYS A 301 6.44 -9.70 8.74
CA LYS A 301 6.84 -10.89 7.98
C LYS A 301 7.42 -10.54 6.61
N TYR A 302 6.89 -9.52 5.93
CA TYR A 302 7.42 -9.05 4.66
C TYR A 302 8.79 -8.38 4.83
N LEU A 303 8.98 -7.58 5.89
CA LEU A 303 10.27 -6.98 6.21
C LEU A 303 11.33 -8.04 6.48
N ASN A 304 11.02 -9.07 7.27
CA ASN A 304 11.90 -10.22 7.47
C ASN A 304 12.22 -10.89 6.13
N TYR A 305 11.21 -11.36 5.40
CA TYR A 305 11.44 -11.95 4.07
C TYR A 305 12.35 -11.09 3.16
N ARG A 306 12.20 -9.77 3.22
CA ARG A 306 12.92 -8.84 2.35
C ARG A 306 14.34 -8.49 2.81
N TYR A 307 14.60 -8.54 4.12
CA TYR A 307 15.81 -7.99 4.74
C TYR A 307 16.48 -8.86 5.83
N GLU A 308 15.90 -10.00 6.20
CA GLU A 308 16.33 -10.88 7.31
C GLU A 308 17.81 -11.27 7.21
N ASP A 309 18.36 -11.48 6.01
CA ASP A 309 19.79 -11.80 5.85
C ASP A 309 20.76 -10.61 5.97
N LYS A 310 20.33 -9.43 6.49
CA LYS A 310 21.11 -8.19 6.35
C LYS A 310 21.41 -7.41 7.63
N CYS A 311 20.78 -7.70 8.77
CA CYS A 311 21.06 -6.91 9.97
C CYS A 311 20.93 -7.70 11.26
N ASP A 312 21.79 -7.32 12.21
CA ASP A 312 21.63 -7.67 13.61
C ASP A 312 20.35 -7.02 14.14
N ILE A 313 19.56 -7.80 14.87
CA ILE A 313 18.28 -7.36 15.44
C ILE A 313 18.53 -6.96 16.90
N PHE A 314 18.07 -5.76 17.25
CA PHE A 314 17.95 -5.30 18.62
C PHE A 314 16.48 -5.29 19.01
N VAL A 315 16.13 -6.02 20.06
CA VAL A 315 14.75 -6.12 20.58
C VAL A 315 14.67 -5.29 21.86
N SER A 316 14.00 -4.15 21.80
CA SER A 316 13.72 -3.36 23.00
C SER A 316 12.27 -3.51 23.42
N PHE A 317 12.05 -3.81 24.69
CA PHE A 317 10.72 -4.06 25.22
C PHE A 317 10.40 -3.11 26.37
N ASP A 318 9.61 -2.11 26.01
CA ASP A 318 9.02 -1.15 26.95
C ASP A 318 7.89 -1.83 27.74
N ILE A 319 8.14 -2.09 29.02
CA ILE A 319 7.21 -2.89 29.83
C ILE A 319 5.96 -2.10 30.25
N ASP A 320 5.91 -0.78 29.97
CA ASP A 320 4.70 0.05 30.08
C ASP A 320 3.59 -0.49 29.18
N SER A 321 3.95 -1.21 28.10
CA SER A 321 3.02 -1.85 27.18
C SER A 321 2.28 -3.06 27.77
N ILE A 322 2.70 -3.58 28.93
CA ILE A 322 2.04 -4.70 29.62
C ILE A 322 0.90 -4.18 30.48
N ILE A 323 -0.21 -4.93 30.55
CA ILE A 323 -1.37 -4.55 31.35
C ILE A 323 -0.93 -4.30 32.81
N SER A 324 -1.28 -3.13 33.32
CA SER A 324 -0.99 -2.63 34.67
C SER A 324 -1.41 -3.56 35.81
N SER A 325 -2.38 -4.45 35.59
CA SER A 325 -2.74 -5.50 36.55
C SER A 325 -1.59 -6.48 36.82
N SER A 326 -0.72 -6.68 35.82
CA SER A 326 0.44 -7.57 35.85
C SER A 326 1.77 -6.83 36.00
N CYS A 327 1.85 -5.59 35.48
CA CYS A 327 3.08 -4.79 35.41
C CYS A 327 2.85 -3.35 35.89
N PRO A 328 2.52 -3.12 37.18
CA PRO A 328 2.23 -1.78 37.71
C PRO A 328 3.47 -0.91 38.00
N GLY A 329 4.65 -1.51 38.10
CA GLY A 329 5.91 -0.90 38.54
C GLY A 329 6.64 -0.17 37.42
N VAL A 330 5.96 0.82 36.86
CA VAL A 330 6.35 1.55 35.66
C VAL A 330 5.96 3.01 35.75
N SER A 331 6.55 3.84 34.89
CA SER A 331 6.28 5.28 34.82
C SER A 331 4.87 5.59 34.28
N ALA A 332 4.41 4.86 33.26
CA ALA A 332 3.10 5.06 32.64
C ALA A 332 2.32 3.73 32.44
N PRO A 333 1.72 3.17 33.50
CA PRO A 333 1.07 1.85 33.44
C PRO A 333 -0.13 1.82 32.48
N ALA A 334 -0.10 0.92 31.49
CA ALA A 334 -1.19 0.77 30.53
C ALA A 334 -2.43 0.09 31.13
N THR A 335 -3.61 0.68 30.89
CA THR A 335 -4.90 0.07 31.24
C THR A 335 -5.28 -1.08 30.31
N VAL A 336 -4.80 -1.04 29.07
CA VAL A 336 -4.95 -2.08 28.05
C VAL A 336 -3.59 -2.29 27.40
N GLY A 337 -3.14 -3.53 27.29
CA GLY A 337 -1.80 -3.85 26.84
C GLY A 337 -1.60 -5.35 26.63
N LEU A 338 -0.34 -5.77 26.52
CA LEU A 338 0.05 -7.17 26.46
C LEU A 338 -0.23 -7.87 27.79
N SER A 339 -0.64 -9.14 27.72
CA SER A 339 -0.62 -10.00 28.92
C SER A 339 0.82 -10.35 29.30
N ALA A 340 1.02 -10.72 30.57
CA ALA A 340 2.31 -11.23 31.05
C ALA A 340 2.79 -12.47 30.26
N GLU A 341 1.86 -13.33 29.85
CA GLU A 341 2.16 -14.51 29.03
C GLU A 341 2.66 -14.12 27.64
N GLN A 342 1.98 -13.17 26.98
CA GLN A 342 2.40 -12.67 25.67
C GLN A 342 3.80 -12.04 25.73
N ALA A 343 4.09 -11.28 26.79
CA ALA A 343 5.42 -10.72 27.02
C ALA A 343 6.50 -11.82 27.14
N CYS A 344 6.21 -12.90 27.86
CA CYS A 344 7.11 -14.04 27.99
C CYS A 344 7.29 -14.79 26.67
N ASP A 345 6.23 -14.97 25.89
CA ASP A 345 6.28 -15.63 24.58
C ASP A 345 7.12 -14.82 23.58
N ILE A 346 6.93 -13.50 23.53
CA ILE A 346 7.72 -12.59 22.69
C ILE A 346 9.21 -12.75 23.02
N ALA A 347 9.57 -12.74 24.30
CA ALA A 347 10.93 -12.93 24.75
C ALA A 347 11.49 -14.31 24.32
N PHE A 348 10.70 -15.38 24.49
CA PHE A 348 11.09 -16.71 24.06
C PHE A 348 11.35 -16.80 22.55
N TYR A 349 10.48 -16.23 21.71
CA TYR A 349 10.69 -16.21 20.26
C TYR A 349 11.88 -15.34 19.85
N ALA A 350 12.08 -14.19 20.51
CA ALA A 350 13.26 -13.37 20.30
C ALA A 350 14.55 -14.15 20.60
N GLY A 351 14.57 -14.94 21.67
CA GLY A 351 15.68 -15.80 22.03
C GLY A 351 16.00 -16.87 20.98
N GLN A 352 15.00 -17.34 20.23
CA GLN A 352 15.21 -18.38 19.22
C GLN A 352 15.99 -17.90 17.98
N SER A 353 15.96 -16.60 17.66
CA SER A 353 16.65 -16.09 16.47
C SER A 353 18.11 -15.76 16.76
N PHE A 354 19.06 -16.32 16.00
CA PHE A 354 20.50 -15.96 16.10
C PHE A 354 20.84 -14.54 15.61
N GLN A 355 19.89 -13.88 14.96
CA GLN A 355 20.04 -12.48 14.53
C GLN A 355 19.79 -11.51 15.69
N VAL A 356 19.05 -11.89 16.72
CA VAL A 356 18.86 -11.05 17.91
C VAL A 356 20.15 -11.02 18.72
N LYS A 357 20.89 -9.89 18.63
CA LYS A 357 22.16 -9.67 19.32
C LYS A 357 22.00 -9.05 20.69
N LEU A 358 20.91 -8.30 20.88
CA LEU A 358 20.63 -7.63 22.14
C LEU A 358 19.12 -7.62 22.39
N MET A 359 18.75 -7.87 23.64
CA MET A 359 17.40 -7.65 24.15
C MET A 359 17.48 -6.86 25.45
N ASP A 360 16.66 -5.83 25.60
CA ASP A 360 16.53 -5.06 26.84
C ASP A 360 15.05 -4.88 27.26
N LEU A 361 14.89 -4.59 28.54
CA LEU A 361 13.60 -4.31 29.19
C LEU A 361 13.71 -2.90 29.77
N SER A 362 12.88 -1.96 29.30
CA SER A 362 12.90 -0.56 29.73
C SER A 362 11.74 -0.22 30.65
N GLU A 363 11.79 0.96 31.28
CA GLU A 363 10.75 1.55 32.15
C GLU A 363 10.42 0.82 33.46
N TYR A 364 11.16 -0.23 33.83
CA TYR A 364 11.02 -0.81 35.17
C TYR A 364 11.37 0.20 36.25
N ASN A 365 10.38 0.50 37.10
CA ASN A 365 10.52 1.42 38.21
C ASN A 365 10.19 0.71 39.55
N PRO A 366 11.21 0.18 40.25
CA PRO A 366 11.00 -0.50 41.53
C PRO A 366 10.48 0.42 42.64
N SER A 367 10.66 1.74 42.49
CA SER A 367 10.14 2.72 43.45
C SER A 367 8.61 2.85 43.38
N VAL A 368 8.01 2.50 42.24
CA VAL A 368 6.54 2.46 42.07
C VAL A 368 5.99 1.12 42.54
N GLU A 369 6.53 0.02 42.02
CA GLU A 369 6.18 -1.34 42.47
C GLU A 369 7.29 -2.33 42.10
N GLU A 370 7.93 -2.92 43.11
CA GLU A 370 9.07 -3.80 42.86
C GLU A 370 8.70 -5.28 42.68
N TYR A 371 7.64 -5.76 43.31
CA TYR A 371 7.43 -7.20 43.50
C TYR A 371 6.82 -7.89 42.28
N ARG A 372 5.61 -7.51 41.86
CA ARG A 372 4.92 -8.14 40.72
C ARG A 372 5.67 -7.84 39.43
N THR A 373 6.05 -6.59 39.27
CA THR A 373 6.75 -6.12 38.08
C THR A 373 8.16 -6.70 38.00
N GLY A 374 8.92 -6.69 39.09
CA GLY A 374 10.25 -7.30 39.12
C GLY A 374 10.23 -8.81 38.87
N LYS A 375 9.22 -9.51 39.39
CA LYS A 375 9.02 -10.93 39.08
C LYS A 375 8.71 -11.16 37.61
N LEU A 376 7.87 -10.33 36.99
CA LEU A 376 7.54 -10.43 35.58
C LEU A 376 8.76 -10.13 34.69
N VAL A 377 9.50 -9.05 34.96
CA VAL A 377 10.76 -8.70 34.27
C VAL A 377 11.74 -9.88 34.29
N THR A 378 11.89 -10.53 35.46
CA THR A 378 12.73 -11.73 35.61
C THR A 378 12.22 -12.90 34.78
N LEU A 379 10.91 -13.13 34.74
CA LEU A 379 10.29 -14.19 33.93
C LEU A 379 10.48 -13.96 32.42
N ILE A 380 10.29 -12.72 31.96
CA ILE A 380 10.49 -12.34 30.56
C ILE A 380 11.95 -12.63 30.15
N PHE A 381 12.92 -12.20 30.97
CA PHE A 381 14.33 -12.50 30.73
C PHE A 381 14.63 -14.00 30.71
N TYR A 382 14.05 -14.75 31.66
CA TYR A 382 14.20 -16.20 31.71
C TYR A 382 13.67 -16.89 30.43
N HIS A 383 12.52 -16.45 29.93
CA HIS A 383 11.94 -16.97 28.69
C HIS A 383 12.82 -16.69 27.47
N PHE A 384 13.45 -15.51 27.39
CA PHE A 384 14.45 -15.24 26.35
C PHE A 384 15.61 -16.24 26.38
N ILE A 385 16.17 -16.51 27.57
CA ILE A 385 17.24 -17.50 27.73
C ILE A 385 16.76 -18.89 27.30
N LEU A 386 15.54 -19.29 27.66
CA LEU A 386 14.97 -20.58 27.23
C LEU A 386 14.88 -20.68 25.71
N GLY A 387 14.46 -19.60 25.05
CA GLY A 387 14.44 -19.51 23.59
C GLY A 387 15.82 -19.70 22.98
N ARG A 388 16.83 -19.02 23.53
CA ARG A 388 18.22 -19.12 23.10
C ARG A 388 18.80 -20.52 23.31
N ALA A 389 18.54 -21.12 24.47
CA ALA A 389 18.97 -22.48 24.78
C ALA A 389 18.36 -23.49 23.80
N LYS A 390 17.07 -23.34 23.46
CA LYS A 390 16.42 -24.15 22.44
C LYS A 390 17.07 -23.99 21.08
N ALA A 391 17.30 -22.77 20.61
CA ALA A 391 17.94 -22.53 19.32
C ALA A 391 19.35 -23.13 19.23
N ILE A 392 20.17 -22.99 20.29
CA ILE A 392 21.50 -23.61 20.36
C ILE A 392 21.38 -25.13 20.26
N ARG A 393 20.51 -25.75 21.07
CA ARG A 393 20.31 -27.20 21.06
C ARG A 393 19.87 -27.70 19.69
N ASP A 394 18.95 -26.99 19.04
CA ASP A 394 18.39 -27.39 17.75
C ASP A 394 19.39 -27.14 16.61
N SER A 395 20.39 -26.27 16.78
CA SER A 395 21.48 -26.03 15.81
C SER A 395 22.65 -27.03 15.86
N ILE A 396 22.77 -27.82 16.92
CA ILE A 396 23.84 -28.83 17.10
C ILE A 396 23.43 -30.19 16.53
N LYS A 397 22.14 -30.37 16.20
CA LYS A 397 21.59 -31.55 15.52
C LYS A 397 21.61 -31.34 14.00
#